data_AF-A0A0B1TBU5-F1
#
_entry.id   AF-A0A0B1TBU5-F1
#
_cell.length_a   1.000
_cell.length_b   1.000
_cell.length_c   1.000
_cell.angle_alpha   90.00
_cell.angle_beta   90.00
_cell.angle_gamma   90.00
#
_symmetry.space_group_name_H-M   'P 1'
#
loop_
_entity.id
_entity.type
_entity.pdbx_description
1 polymer ?
#
loop_
_entity_poly.entity_id
_entity_poly.type
_entity_poly.pdbx_seq_one_letter_code
_entity_poly.pdbx_strand_id
1 'polypeptide(L)'
;MAAPATLENEEFDEECDPMETLLAQHRREKKALKEKALAMKKTAKSGNKQKQKETNAEIERLEHEMAVRHEREIADMKSRTVQPSSEANSSSEPGKSELDGIEQSFYKEVQVSSRNKKKQAKKEEAVRRMQEAVQRDRENAATSLRVTEMTAIQK
;
A
#
# COMPACT_ATOMS: atom_id res chain seq x y z
N MET A 1 24.74 -10.63 -58.69
CA MET A 1 23.99 -11.57 -57.84
C MET A 1 24.32 -11.24 -56.40
N ALA A 2 23.41 -10.57 -55.70
CA ALA A 2 23.58 -10.17 -54.31
C ALA A 2 22.65 -11.04 -53.45
N ALA A 3 23.22 -11.76 -52.49
CA ALA A 3 22.46 -12.52 -51.51
C ALA A 3 21.94 -11.56 -50.41
N PRO A 4 20.67 -11.63 -50.02
CA PRO A 4 20.20 -10.96 -48.81
C PRO A 4 20.59 -11.81 -47.60
N ALA A 5 21.47 -11.26 -46.76
CA ALA A 5 21.72 -11.79 -45.42
C ALA A 5 20.42 -11.68 -44.61
N THR A 6 19.85 -12.83 -44.30
CA THR A 6 18.76 -13.02 -43.36
C THR A 6 19.16 -12.43 -42.01
N LEU A 7 18.39 -11.43 -41.60
CA LEU A 7 18.24 -11.02 -40.20
C LEU A 7 17.89 -12.26 -39.38
N GLU A 8 18.88 -12.82 -38.71
CA GLU A 8 18.69 -13.60 -37.49
C GLU A 8 18.12 -12.62 -36.45
N ASN A 9 16.79 -12.46 -36.49
CA ASN A 9 16.06 -12.13 -35.27
C ASN A 9 16.17 -13.39 -34.42
N GLU A 10 17.22 -13.45 -33.61
CA GLU A 10 17.26 -14.32 -32.45
C GLU A 10 15.99 -14.02 -31.65
N GLU A 11 15.02 -14.92 -31.75
CA GLU A 11 13.91 -15.05 -30.82
C GLU A 11 14.52 -15.27 -29.44
N PHE A 12 14.82 -14.14 -28.78
CA PHE A 12 15.09 -14.08 -27.35
C PHE A 12 13.73 -14.24 -26.63
N ASP A 13 13.07 -15.37 -26.87
CA ASP A 13 12.05 -15.92 -25.98
C ASP A 13 12.79 -16.49 -24.76
N GLU A 14 13.46 -15.61 -24.00
CA GLU A 14 13.78 -15.90 -22.62
C GLU A 14 12.45 -16.13 -21.92
N GLU A 15 12.20 -17.38 -21.54
CA GLU A 15 11.12 -17.83 -20.67
C GLU A 15 10.96 -16.85 -19.51
N CYS A 16 10.04 -15.90 -19.69
CA CYS A 16 9.72 -14.91 -18.68
C CYS A 16 9.23 -15.68 -17.45
N ASP A 17 9.93 -15.57 -16.32
CA ASP A 17 9.65 -16.30 -15.09
C ASP A 17 8.13 -16.26 -14.81
N PRO A 18 7.46 -17.40 -14.56
CA PRO A 18 6.04 -17.43 -14.18
C PRO A 18 5.66 -16.39 -13.11
N MET A 19 6.58 -16.05 -12.20
CA MET A 19 6.39 -14.96 -11.25
C MET A 19 6.37 -13.57 -11.91
N GLU A 20 7.28 -13.30 -12.85
CA GLU A 20 7.36 -12.03 -13.57
C GLU A 20 6.12 -11.79 -14.44
N THR A 21 5.63 -12.83 -15.12
CA THR A 21 4.41 -12.75 -15.93
C THR A 21 3.18 -12.40 -15.08
N LEU A 22 3.05 -13.00 -13.89
CA LEU A 22 1.98 -12.69 -12.93
C LEU A 22 2.06 -11.23 -12.47
N LEU A 23 3.26 -10.76 -12.10
CA LEU A 23 3.46 -9.36 -11.70
C LEU A 23 3.16 -8.39 -12.84
N ALA A 24 3.47 -8.76 -14.09
CA ALA A 24 3.12 -7.96 -15.26
C ALA A 24 1.60 -7.86 -15.46
N GLN A 25 0.86 -8.95 -15.23
CA GLN A 25 -0.60 -8.94 -15.24
C GLN A 25 -1.16 -8.04 -14.13
N HIS A 26 -0.66 -8.16 -12.89
CA HIS A 26 -1.06 -7.30 -11.77
C HIS A 26 -0.86 -5.81 -12.08
N ARG A 27 0.24 -5.45 -12.75
CA ARG A 27 0.48 -4.06 -13.20
C ARG A 27 -0.58 -3.59 -14.19
N ARG A 28 -0.95 -4.43 -15.16
CA ARG A 28 -1.99 -4.12 -16.16
C ARG A 28 -3.36 -3.95 -15.50
N GLU A 29 -3.75 -4.87 -14.62
CA GLU A 29 -5.01 -4.82 -13.88
C GLU A 29 -5.10 -3.59 -12.98
N LYS A 30 -4.04 -3.29 -12.24
CA LYS A 30 -3.97 -2.10 -11.39
C LYS A 30 -4.09 -0.81 -12.20
N LYS A 31 -3.55 -0.78 -13.42
CA LYS A 31 -3.72 0.35 -14.33
C LYS A 31 -5.17 0.47 -14.81
N ALA A 32 -5.77 -0.64 -15.25
CA ALA A 32 -7.17 -0.67 -15.67
C ALA A 32 -8.13 -0.25 -14.54
N LEU A 33 -7.87 -0.68 -13.30
CA LEU A 33 -8.69 -0.28 -12.16
C LEU A 33 -8.57 1.22 -11.86
N LYS A 34 -7.38 1.80 -11.96
CA LYS A 34 -7.19 3.26 -11.81
C LYS A 34 -7.95 4.05 -12.87
N GLU A 35 -7.94 3.59 -14.12
CA GLU A 35 -8.69 4.21 -15.21
C GLU A 35 -10.21 4.11 -14.95
N LYS A 36 -10.70 2.95 -14.50
CA LYS A 36 -12.09 2.76 -14.09
C LYS A 36 -12.48 3.66 -12.91
N ALA A 37 -11.65 3.75 -11.88
CA ALA A 37 -11.88 4.61 -10.72
C ALA A 37 -11.95 6.09 -11.12
N LEU A 38 -11.10 6.54 -12.05
CA LEU A 38 -11.18 7.89 -12.60
C LEU A 38 -12.47 8.12 -13.39
N ALA A 39 -12.92 7.15 -14.18
CA ALA A 39 -14.18 7.22 -14.90
C ALA A 39 -15.37 7.31 -13.93
N MET A 40 -15.42 6.46 -12.90
CA MET A 40 -16.44 6.49 -11.85
C MET A 40 -16.44 7.82 -11.09
N LYS A 41 -15.27 8.35 -10.74
CA LYS A 41 -15.17 9.68 -10.11
C LYS A 41 -15.67 10.79 -11.02
N LYS A 42 -15.46 10.71 -12.35
CA LYS A 42 -15.96 11.68 -13.32
C LYS A 42 -17.49 11.62 -13.43
N THR A 43 -18.08 10.43 -13.45
CA THR A 43 -19.55 10.28 -13.51
C THR A 43 -20.23 10.72 -12.21
N ALA A 44 -19.60 10.49 -11.06
CA ALA A 44 -20.13 10.88 -9.75
C ALA A 44 -19.98 12.37 -9.40
N LYS A 45 -19.26 13.17 -10.21
CA LYS A 45 -19.04 14.62 -9.98
C LYS A 45 -20.30 15.48 -10.07
N SER A 46 -21.43 14.93 -10.47
CA SER A 46 -22.74 15.55 -10.31
C SER A 46 -22.93 15.95 -8.83
N GLY A 47 -23.50 17.14 -8.55
CA GLY A 47 -23.52 17.83 -7.24
C GLY A 47 -24.16 17.09 -6.05
N ASN A 48 -24.40 15.79 -6.16
CA ASN A 48 -24.86 14.91 -5.11
C ASN A 48 -23.69 14.35 -4.28
N LYS A 49 -23.48 14.94 -3.10
CA LYS A 49 -22.43 14.55 -2.14
C LYS A 49 -22.55 13.10 -1.66
N GLN A 50 -23.77 12.57 -1.56
CA GLN A 50 -23.99 11.18 -1.15
C GLN A 50 -23.46 10.21 -2.21
N LYS A 51 -23.80 10.44 -3.49
CA LYS A 51 -23.30 9.64 -4.61
C LYS A 51 -21.77 9.68 -4.72
N GLN A 52 -21.14 10.82 -4.42
CA GLN A 52 -19.68 10.93 -4.41
C GLN A 52 -19.04 10.08 -3.31
N LYS A 53 -19.63 10.06 -2.11
CA LYS A 53 -19.17 9.19 -1.01
C LYS A 53 -19.31 7.72 -1.35
N GLU A 54 -20.48 7.32 -1.85
CA GLU A 54 -20.75 5.93 -2.27
C GLU A 54 -19.78 5.49 -3.37
N THR A 55 -19.53 6.36 -4.36
CA THR A 55 -18.57 6.08 -5.43
C THR A 55 -17.15 5.93 -4.90
N ASN A 56 -16.73 6.77 -3.94
CA ASN A 56 -15.40 6.64 -3.34
C ASN A 56 -15.29 5.36 -2.50
N ALA A 57 -16.31 5.01 -1.72
CA ALA A 57 -16.35 3.78 -0.94
C ALA A 57 -16.29 2.54 -1.84
N GLU A 58 -17.01 2.54 -2.97
CA GLU A 58 -16.94 1.44 -3.95
C GLU A 58 -15.57 1.34 -4.61
N ILE A 59 -14.91 2.46 -4.89
CA ILE A 59 -13.53 2.45 -5.42
C ILE A 59 -12.57 1.86 -4.39
N GLU A 60 -12.66 2.27 -3.12
CA GLU A 60 -11.83 1.72 -2.04
C GLU A 60 -12.07 0.20 -1.87
N ARG A 61 -13.32 -0.24 -1.95
CA ARG A 61 -13.69 -1.66 -1.92
C ARG A 61 -13.04 -2.44 -3.07
N LEU A 62 -13.14 -1.94 -4.30
CA LEU A 62 -12.55 -2.57 -5.48
C LEU A 62 -11.02 -2.62 -5.43
N GLU A 63 -10.38 -1.55 -4.95
CA GLU A 63 -8.93 -1.48 -4.78
C GLU A 63 -8.44 -2.48 -3.73
N HIS A 64 -9.17 -2.61 -2.61
CA HIS A 64 -8.86 -3.58 -1.56
C HIS A 64 -9.04 -5.02 -2.04
N GLU A 65 -10.17 -5.33 -2.69
CA GLU A 65 -10.44 -6.68 -3.21
C GLU A 65 -9.38 -7.14 -4.22
N MET A 66 -8.98 -6.24 -5.12
CA MET A 66 -7.90 -6.53 -6.08
C MET A 66 -6.56 -6.75 -5.36
N ALA A 67 -6.21 -5.93 -4.36
CA ALA A 67 -4.97 -6.10 -3.61
C ALA A 67 -4.93 -7.44 -2.87
N VAL A 68 -6.03 -7.83 -2.22
CA VAL A 68 -6.15 -9.13 -1.53
C VAL A 68 -6.02 -10.29 -2.52
N ARG A 69 -6.60 -10.16 -3.72
CA ARG A 69 -6.48 -11.18 -4.77
C ARG A 69 -5.03 -11.31 -5.24
N HIS A 70 -4.37 -10.19 -5.53
CA HIS A 70 -2.97 -10.17 -5.97
C HIS A 70 -2.03 -10.75 -4.90
N GLU A 71 -2.26 -10.41 -3.63
CA GLU A 71 -1.50 -10.97 -2.50
C GLU A 71 -1.67 -12.48 -2.41
N ARG A 72 -2.91 -12.98 -2.54
CA ARG A 72 -3.19 -14.42 -2.55
C ARG A 72 -2.51 -15.13 -3.72
N GLU A 73 -2.62 -14.60 -4.94
CA GLU A 73 -1.99 -15.19 -6.13
C GLU A 73 -0.46 -15.25 -6.00
N ILE A 74 0.17 -14.22 -5.42
CA ILE A 74 1.61 -14.21 -5.13
C ILE A 74 1.94 -15.26 -4.06
N ALA A 75 1.15 -15.35 -2.98
CA ALA A 75 1.37 -16.34 -1.93
C ALA A 75 1.23 -17.78 -2.47
N ASP A 76 0.22 -18.03 -3.30
CA ASP A 76 -0.03 -19.32 -3.94
C ASP A 76 1.13 -19.69 -4.88
N MET A 77 1.59 -18.77 -5.73
CA MET A 77 2.75 -19.00 -6.60
C MET A 77 4.02 -19.27 -5.80
N LYS A 78 4.30 -18.48 -4.74
CA LYS A 78 5.44 -18.72 -3.85
C LYS A 78 5.37 -20.08 -3.18
N SER A 79 4.19 -20.50 -2.70
CA SER A 79 4.01 -21.80 -2.07
C SER A 79 4.21 -22.96 -3.05
N ARG A 80 3.79 -22.78 -4.31
CA ARG A 80 3.95 -23.76 -5.39
C ARG A 80 5.41 -23.93 -5.81
N THR A 81 6.20 -22.87 -5.75
CA THR A 81 7.66 -22.95 -5.96
C THR A 81 8.39 -23.63 -4.79
N VAL A 82 7.75 -23.81 -3.61
CA VAL A 82 8.42 -24.14 -2.33
C VAL A 82 8.01 -25.51 -1.70
N GLN A 83 7.41 -26.47 -2.42
CA GLN A 83 7.29 -27.84 -1.86
C GLN A 83 7.53 -29.01 -2.83
N PRO A 84 8.20 -30.12 -2.40
CA PRO A 84 9.13 -30.24 -1.26
C PRO A 84 10.43 -31.01 -1.57
N SER A 85 11.57 -30.49 -1.10
CA SER A 85 12.69 -31.30 -0.60
C SER A 85 13.11 -30.80 0.77
N SER A 86 12.81 -31.60 1.79
CA SER A 86 13.44 -31.71 3.12
C SER A 86 13.96 -30.46 3.84
N GLU A 87 13.33 -30.20 4.99
CA GLU A 87 13.92 -29.78 6.28
C GLU A 87 15.36 -29.25 6.29
N ALA A 88 15.53 -27.97 6.63
CA ALA A 88 16.56 -27.54 7.57
C ALA A 88 16.21 -26.17 8.18
N ASN A 89 16.05 -26.19 9.49
CA ASN A 89 16.04 -25.03 10.36
C ASN A 89 17.39 -24.29 10.26
N SER A 90 17.40 -23.03 9.86
CA SER A 90 18.50 -22.12 10.17
C SER A 90 17.95 -20.76 10.57
N SER A 91 17.79 -20.61 11.88
CA SER A 91 17.84 -19.35 12.60
C SER A 91 19.09 -18.56 12.19
N SER A 92 18.90 -17.37 11.62
CA SER A 92 19.87 -16.26 11.75
C SER A 92 19.12 -14.92 11.76
N GLU A 93 19.29 -14.22 12.87
CA GLU A 93 18.94 -12.84 13.20
C GLU A 93 19.25 -11.79 12.10
N PRO A 94 18.69 -10.57 12.19
CA PRO A 94 18.45 -9.69 11.07
C PRO A 94 19.70 -8.91 10.67
N GLY A 95 20.21 -9.15 9.46
CA GLY A 95 21.13 -8.25 8.77
C GLY A 95 20.43 -6.98 8.25
N LYS A 96 19.84 -6.19 9.14
CA LYS A 96 19.33 -4.83 8.83
C LYS A 96 20.40 -3.81 9.19
N SER A 97 21.43 -3.63 8.35
CA SER A 97 22.25 -2.40 8.42
C SER A 97 23.14 -2.13 7.21
N GLU A 98 23.40 -3.10 6.32
CA GLU A 98 24.38 -2.88 5.23
C GLU A 98 23.74 -2.65 3.84
N LEU A 99 22.50 -3.10 3.62
CA LEU A 99 21.75 -2.87 2.37
C LEU A 99 21.11 -1.48 2.26
N ASP A 100 20.93 -0.78 3.39
CA ASP A 100 20.22 0.51 3.43
C ASP A 100 21.08 1.67 2.87
N GLY A 101 22.41 1.51 2.86
CA GLY A 101 23.34 2.52 2.33
C GLY A 101 23.51 2.47 0.81
N ILE A 102 23.33 1.31 0.19
CA ILE A 102 23.49 1.13 -1.26
C ILE A 102 22.17 1.42 -1.99
N GLU A 103 21.01 1.06 -1.42
CA GLU A 103 19.70 1.39 -2.01
C GLU A 103 19.37 2.89 -2.00
N GLN A 104 19.82 3.64 -0.98
CA GLN A 104 19.56 5.09 -0.91
C GLN A 104 20.24 5.90 -2.03
N SER A 105 21.28 5.37 -2.66
CA SER A 105 22.00 6.06 -3.74
C SER A 105 21.38 5.84 -5.12
N PHE A 106 20.50 4.84 -5.27
CA PHE A 106 19.87 4.50 -6.56
C PHE A 106 18.54 5.24 -6.77
N TYR A 107 17.82 5.54 -5.69
CA TYR A 107 16.56 6.27 -5.77
C TYR A 107 16.81 7.78 -5.71
N LYS A 108 16.48 8.47 -6.81
CA LYS A 108 16.43 9.94 -6.86
C LYS A 108 15.59 10.46 -5.70
N GLU A 109 16.21 11.26 -4.82
CA GLU A 109 15.52 11.90 -3.71
C GLU A 109 14.32 12.71 -4.23
N VAL A 110 13.11 12.21 -3.98
CA VAL A 110 11.88 12.85 -4.42
C VAL A 110 11.64 14.05 -3.52
N GLN A 111 12.14 15.21 -3.96
CA GLN A 111 11.85 16.48 -3.29
C GLN A 111 10.34 16.77 -3.37
N VAL A 112 9.65 16.54 -2.25
CA VAL A 112 8.25 16.93 -2.09
C VAL A 112 8.14 18.45 -2.17
N SER A 113 7.35 18.94 -3.12
CA SER A 113 7.10 20.38 -3.29
C SER A 113 6.64 21.03 -1.97
N SER A 114 7.01 22.30 -1.77
CA SER A 114 6.66 23.07 -0.56
C SER A 114 5.14 23.10 -0.29
N ARG A 115 4.31 23.00 -1.34
CA ARG A 115 2.85 22.88 -1.24
C ARG A 115 2.39 21.58 -0.57
N ASN A 116 3.04 20.46 -0.87
CA ASN A 116 2.71 19.16 -0.26
C ASN A 116 3.15 19.11 1.21
N LYS A 117 4.34 19.65 1.51
CA LYS A 117 4.85 19.77 2.89
C LYS A 117 3.93 20.62 3.78
N LYS A 118 3.42 21.75 3.26
CA LYS A 118 2.45 22.60 3.97
C LYS A 118 1.11 21.89 4.22
N LYS A 119 0.65 21.07 3.27
CA LYS A 119 -0.59 20.31 3.43
C LYS A 119 -0.46 19.18 4.46
N GLN A 120 0.69 18.49 4.49
CA GLN A 120 1.00 17.48 5.51
C GLN A 120 1.11 18.12 6.90
N ALA A 121 1.86 19.20 7.04
CA ALA A 121 1.99 19.93 8.31
C ALA A 121 0.62 20.37 8.87
N LYS A 122 -0.28 20.90 8.02
CA LYS A 122 -1.63 21.29 8.43
C LYS A 122 -2.49 20.09 8.87
N LYS A 123 -2.31 18.92 8.24
CA LYS A 123 -3.02 17.69 8.61
C LYS A 123 -2.49 17.16 9.96
N GLU A 124 -1.18 17.16 10.14
CA GLU A 124 -0.51 16.73 11.37
C GLU A 124 -0.89 17.63 12.55
N GLU A 125 -0.91 18.95 12.36
CA GLU A 125 -1.36 19.90 13.38
C GLU A 125 -2.81 19.63 13.81
N ALA A 126 -3.71 19.40 12.86
CA ALA A 126 -5.12 19.10 13.16
C ALA A 126 -5.27 17.78 13.92
N VAL A 127 -4.52 16.74 13.54
CA VAL A 127 -4.51 15.45 14.25
C VAL A 127 -3.96 15.62 15.66
N ARG A 128 -2.86 16.34 15.83
CA ARG A 128 -2.28 16.62 17.15
C ARG A 128 -3.25 17.37 18.05
N ARG A 129 -3.92 18.40 17.53
CA ARG A 129 -4.94 19.16 18.27
C ARG A 129 -6.12 18.29 18.70
N MET A 130 -6.56 17.37 17.84
CA MET A 130 -7.63 16.43 18.18
C MET A 130 -7.20 15.43 19.26
N GLN A 131 -5.98 14.89 19.16
CA GLN A 131 -5.43 13.97 20.16
C GLN A 131 -5.29 14.64 21.52
N GLU A 132 -4.81 15.89 21.57
CA GLU A 132 -4.70 16.65 22.81
C GLU A 132 -6.07 16.91 23.47
N ALA A 133 -7.10 17.19 22.68
CA ALA A 133 -8.46 17.35 23.20
C ALA A 133 -8.99 16.04 23.79
N VAL A 134 -8.84 14.92 23.08
CA VAL A 134 -9.23 13.59 23.56
C VAL A 134 -8.47 13.22 24.83
N GLN A 135 -7.18 13.53 24.90
CA GLN A 135 -6.36 13.26 26.06
C GLN A 135 -6.80 14.10 27.27
N ARG A 136 -7.07 15.41 27.08
CA ARG A 136 -7.66 16.24 28.15
C ARG A 136 -9.00 15.71 28.62
N ASP A 137 -9.89 15.33 27.71
CA ASP A 137 -11.21 14.81 28.08
C ASP A 137 -11.07 13.49 28.86
N ARG A 138 -10.12 12.64 28.46
CA ARG A 138 -9.80 11.40 29.17
C ARG A 138 -9.25 11.67 30.57
N GLU A 139 -8.32 12.61 30.71
CA GLU A 139 -7.74 12.99 32.00
C GLU A 139 -8.77 13.66 32.92
N ASN A 140 -9.61 14.53 32.38
CA ASN A 140 -10.72 15.15 33.10
C ASN A 140 -11.76 14.12 33.55
N ALA A 141 -12.07 13.13 32.71
CA ALA A 141 -12.95 12.03 33.07
C ALA A 141 -12.34 11.17 34.18
N ALA A 142 -11.05 10.84 34.08
CA ALA A 142 -10.35 10.02 35.08
C ALA A 142 -10.16 10.73 36.43
N THR A 143 -9.96 12.05 36.41
CA THR A 143 -9.77 12.88 37.62
C THR A 143 -11.09 13.49 38.14
N SER A 144 -12.21 13.18 37.50
CA SER A 144 -13.53 13.66 37.93
C SER A 144 -13.85 13.22 39.36
N LEU A 145 -14.43 14.14 40.14
CA LEU A 145 -14.86 13.92 41.52
C LEU A 145 -15.66 12.61 41.69
N ARG A 146 -16.56 12.34 40.73
CA ARG A 146 -17.38 11.13 40.70
C ARG A 146 -16.54 9.84 40.61
N VAL A 147 -15.47 9.85 39.80
CA VAL A 147 -14.60 8.68 39.64
C VAL A 147 -13.74 8.47 40.89
N THR A 148 -13.23 9.55 41.48
CA THR A 148 -12.45 9.49 42.72
C THR A 148 -13.29 9.05 43.92
N GLU A 149 -14.56 9.49 44.00
CA GLU A 149 -15.51 9.03 45.03
C GLU A 149 -15.84 7.54 44.86
N MET A 150 -16.13 7.12 43.63
CA MET A 150 -16.38 5.70 43.30
C MET A 150 -15.21 4.79 43.66
N THR A 151 -13.96 5.23 43.44
CA THR A 151 -12.77 4.44 43.79
C THR A 151 -12.51 4.42 45.30
N ALA A 152 -12.83 5.48 46.03
CA ALA A 152 -12.68 5.53 47.48
C ALA A 152 -13.68 4.63 48.22
N ILE A 153 -14.89 4.44 47.68
CA ILE A 153 -15.93 3.57 48.25
C ILE A 153 -15.63 2.08 48.02
N GLN A 154 -14.84 1.75 46.99
CA GLN A 154 -14.48 0.36 46.66
C GLN A 154 -13.27 -0.18 47.46
N LYS A 155 -12.60 0.66 48.25
CA LYS A 155 -11.51 0.26 49.16
C LYS A 155 -12.04 0.09 50.57
#